data_AF-A0A1W2D580-F1
#
_entry.id   AF-A0A1W2D580-F1
#
_cell.length_a   1.000
_cell.length_b   1.000
_cell.length_c   1.000
_cell.angle_alpha   90.00
_cell.angle_beta   90.00
_cell.angle_gamma   90.00
#
_symmetry.space_group_name_H-M   'P 1'
#
loop_
_entity.id
_entity.type
_entity.pdbx_description
1 polymer ?
#
loop_
_entity_poly.entity_id
_entity_poly.type
_entity_poly.pdbx_seq_one_letter_code
_entity_poly.pdbx_strand_id
1 'polypeptide(L)'
;MKTFNSLKLLSILAAGLFLAPAAFAETSDWMNGYDSFRFANNKLGKEGVLITRIECKDSGKVSLDYDSALVRLTYEKNPKKIGWLFTGWPNLPEIQRKYERQGYKLVQHTMFRREKTGLRLYCVLFHKD
;
A
#
# COMPACT_ATOMS: atom_id res chain seq x y z
N MET A 1 8.39 50.85 -58.72
CA MET A 1 8.91 51.72 -57.64
C MET A 1 8.42 51.16 -56.31
N LYS A 2 9.33 50.60 -55.50
CA LYS A 2 9.32 50.40 -54.02
C LYS A 2 8.11 49.67 -53.37
N THR A 3 8.21 48.72 -52.42
CA THR A 3 9.28 48.05 -51.67
C THR A 3 8.65 46.92 -50.83
N PHE A 4 9.50 45.98 -50.43
CA PHE A 4 9.37 44.81 -49.55
C PHE A 4 8.71 44.99 -48.15
N ASN A 5 8.47 43.81 -47.54
CA ASN A 5 8.43 43.44 -46.10
C ASN A 5 7.05 43.09 -45.54
N SER A 6 6.86 42.06 -44.72
CA SER A 6 7.77 41.02 -44.21
C SER A 6 6.93 39.95 -43.51
N LEU A 7 7.33 38.71 -43.72
CA LEU A 7 7.09 37.51 -42.94
C LEU A 7 7.01 37.77 -41.42
N LYS A 8 5.94 37.30 -40.76
CA LYS A 8 6.00 36.89 -39.35
C LYS A 8 5.26 35.57 -39.17
N LEU A 9 6.02 34.48 -39.32
CA LEU A 9 5.72 33.21 -38.66
C LEU A 9 5.72 33.47 -37.15
N LEU A 10 4.59 33.23 -36.50
CA LEU A 10 4.52 33.08 -35.05
C LEU A 10 4.47 31.58 -34.76
N SER A 11 5.64 31.05 -34.43
CA SER A 11 5.84 29.73 -33.85
C SER A 11 5.09 29.62 -32.53
N ILE A 12 3.99 28.88 -32.50
CA ILE A 12 3.39 28.44 -31.23
C ILE A 12 4.08 27.12 -30.89
N LEU A 13 5.14 27.23 -30.10
CA LEU A 13 5.76 26.11 -29.42
C LEU A 13 4.78 25.65 -28.32
N ALA A 14 3.87 24.74 -28.64
CA ALA A 14 3.05 24.07 -27.65
C ALA A 14 3.97 23.13 -26.85
N ALA A 15 4.57 23.66 -25.79
CA ALA A 15 5.25 22.87 -24.78
C ALA A 15 4.21 21.94 -24.13
N GLY A 16 4.16 20.70 -24.62
CA GLY A 16 3.47 19.61 -23.97
C GLY A 16 4.12 19.38 -22.61
N LEU A 17 3.58 20.03 -21.58
CA LEU A 17 3.76 19.61 -20.20
C LEU A 17 3.18 18.19 -20.12
N PHE A 18 4.05 17.20 -20.26
CA PHE A 18 3.78 15.86 -19.77
C PHE A 18 3.54 15.99 -18.27
N LEU A 19 2.27 16.14 -17.88
CA LEU A 19 1.82 15.90 -16.52
C LEU A 19 2.19 14.45 -16.22
N ALA A 20 3.34 14.25 -15.58
CA ALA A 20 3.66 12.98 -14.96
C ALA A 20 2.46 12.66 -14.06
N PRO A 21 1.82 11.48 -14.18
CA PRO A 21 0.75 11.12 -13.28
C PRO A 21 1.32 11.16 -11.88
N ALA A 22 0.80 12.07 -11.05
CA ALA A 22 1.11 12.09 -9.64
C ALA A 22 0.88 10.66 -9.13
N ALA A 23 1.88 10.10 -8.44
CA ALA A 23 1.77 8.80 -7.81
C ALA A 23 0.74 8.93 -6.68
N PHE A 24 -0.54 8.82 -7.01
CA PHE A 24 -1.60 8.78 -6.02
C PHE A 24 -1.54 7.42 -5.34
N ALA A 25 -1.37 7.43 -4.03
CA ALA A 25 -1.59 6.25 -3.21
C ALA A 25 -3.06 5.86 -3.32
N GLU A 26 -3.33 4.62 -3.72
CA GLU A 26 -4.66 4.04 -3.73
C GLU A 26 -4.95 3.37 -2.40
N THR A 27 -6.22 3.30 -2.01
CA THR A 27 -6.64 2.59 -0.80
C THR A 27 -7.78 1.65 -1.14
N SER A 28 -7.67 0.39 -0.70
CA SER A 28 -8.71 -0.61 -0.90
C SER A 28 -9.96 -0.28 -0.07
N ASP A 29 -11.08 -0.89 -0.42
CA ASP A 29 -12.16 -1.06 0.54
C ASP A 29 -11.73 -1.97 1.71
N TRP A 30 -12.56 -2.02 2.74
CA TRP A 30 -12.41 -2.98 3.83
C TRP A 30 -12.67 -4.40 3.32
N MET A 31 -11.69 -5.28 3.47
CA MET A 31 -11.77 -6.69 3.09
C MET A 31 -11.73 -7.56 4.35
N ASN A 32 -12.28 -8.77 4.31
CA ASN A 32 -11.92 -9.76 5.33
C ASN A 32 -10.42 -10.10 5.19
N GLY A 33 -9.81 -10.64 6.26
CA GLY A 33 -8.36 -10.88 6.22
C GLY A 33 -7.94 -11.84 5.10
N TYR A 34 -8.70 -12.89 4.80
CA TYR A 34 -8.36 -13.82 3.71
C TYR A 34 -8.31 -13.12 2.35
N ASP A 35 -9.33 -12.32 2.04
CA ASP A 35 -9.41 -11.55 0.80
C ASP A 35 -8.34 -10.48 0.73
N SER A 36 -7.90 -9.91 1.85
CA SER A 36 -6.77 -8.99 1.87
C SER A 36 -5.46 -9.65 1.42
N PHE A 37 -5.19 -10.90 1.84
CA PHE A 37 -4.02 -11.65 1.37
C PHE A 37 -4.15 -12.01 -0.11
N ARG A 38 -5.34 -12.41 -0.55
CA ARG A 38 -5.61 -12.70 -1.96
C ARG A 38 -5.41 -11.46 -2.83
N PHE A 39 -5.96 -10.32 -2.40
CA PHE A 39 -5.82 -9.03 -3.08
C PHE A 39 -4.34 -8.64 -3.20
N ALA A 40 -3.60 -8.75 -2.11
CA ALA A 40 -2.18 -8.44 -2.09
C ALA A 40 -1.34 -9.37 -2.97
N ASN A 41 -1.54 -10.69 -2.90
CA ASN A 41 -0.74 -11.64 -3.67
C ASN A 41 -1.09 -11.63 -5.16
N ASN A 42 -2.37 -11.48 -5.51
CA ASN A 42 -2.82 -11.62 -6.89
C ASN A 42 -2.82 -10.32 -7.66
N LYS A 43 -3.19 -9.20 -7.03
CA LYS A 43 -3.31 -7.91 -7.69
C LYS A 43 -2.05 -7.09 -7.44
N LEU A 44 -1.83 -6.71 -6.19
CA LEU A 44 -0.76 -5.79 -5.81
C LEU A 44 0.63 -6.34 -6.17
N GLY A 45 0.92 -7.59 -5.80
CA GLY A 45 2.20 -8.23 -6.07
C GLY A 45 2.53 -8.34 -7.56
N LYS A 46 1.53 -8.57 -8.41
CA LYS A 46 1.71 -8.65 -9.87
C LYS A 46 1.84 -7.27 -10.52
N GLU A 47 1.14 -6.27 -9.98
CA GLU A 47 1.18 -4.89 -10.46
C GLU A 47 2.44 -4.12 -10.03
N GLY A 48 3.30 -4.74 -9.21
CA GLY A 48 4.55 -4.11 -8.77
C GLY A 48 4.29 -2.86 -7.93
N VAL A 49 3.33 -2.95 -7.00
CA VAL A 49 3.01 -1.88 -6.06
C VAL A 49 3.64 -2.16 -4.70
N LEU A 50 3.68 -1.13 -3.84
CA LEU A 50 4.21 -1.14 -2.49
C LEU A 50 3.05 -0.84 -1.54
N ILE A 51 2.81 -1.70 -0.55
CA ILE A 51 1.88 -1.37 0.53
C ILE A 51 2.60 -0.39 1.46
N THR A 52 1.99 0.77 1.68
CA THR A 52 2.53 1.85 2.53
C THR A 52 1.76 2.01 3.83
N ARG A 53 0.52 1.52 3.88
CA ARG A 53 -0.29 1.50 5.10
C ARG A 53 -1.14 0.23 5.20
N ILE A 54 -1.21 -0.32 6.41
CA ILE A 54 -2.19 -1.33 6.82
C ILE A 54 -3.08 -0.76 7.92
N GLU A 55 -4.37 -1.01 7.81
CA GLU A 55 -5.34 -0.72 8.86
C GLU A 55 -6.17 -1.96 9.11
N CYS A 56 -6.54 -2.19 10.37
CA CYS A 56 -7.44 -3.27 10.72
C CYS A 56 -8.38 -2.92 11.87
N LYS A 57 -9.55 -3.55 11.84
CA LYS A 57 -10.61 -3.41 12.85
C LYS A 57 -11.30 -4.75 13.10
N ASP A 58 -12.00 -4.84 14.23
CA ASP A 58 -12.76 -6.03 14.59
C ASP A 58 -13.77 -6.39 13.50
N SER A 59 -13.82 -7.66 13.12
CA SER A 59 -14.83 -8.23 12.22
C SER A 59 -16.10 -8.66 12.95
N GLY A 60 -16.04 -8.77 14.28
CA GLY A 60 -17.08 -9.38 15.12
C GLY A 60 -17.05 -10.91 15.16
N LYS A 61 -16.17 -11.55 14.37
CA LYS A 61 -15.97 -13.01 14.38
C LYS A 61 -15.14 -13.44 15.59
N VAL A 62 -15.49 -14.60 16.14
CA VAL A 62 -14.83 -15.16 17.34
C VAL A 62 -13.56 -15.95 16.98
N SER A 63 -13.41 -16.38 15.73
CA SER A 63 -12.24 -17.13 15.23
C SER A 63 -10.92 -16.41 15.53
N LEU A 64 -9.80 -17.12 15.65
CA LEU A 64 -8.44 -16.52 15.79
C LEU A 64 -7.67 -16.51 14.47
N ASP A 65 -8.37 -16.75 13.36
CA ASP A 65 -7.80 -16.77 12.02
C ASP A 65 -7.87 -15.38 11.35
N TYR A 66 -7.45 -15.33 10.08
CA TYR A 66 -7.47 -14.13 9.24
C TYR A 66 -8.84 -13.45 9.15
N ASP A 67 -9.92 -14.20 9.29
CA ASP A 67 -11.27 -13.63 9.21
C ASP A 67 -11.63 -12.80 10.43
N SER A 68 -10.83 -12.84 11.49
CA SER A 68 -11.12 -12.08 12.69
C SER A 68 -10.90 -10.57 12.58
N ALA A 69 -10.30 -10.09 11.48
CA ALA A 69 -10.22 -8.66 11.12
C ALA A 69 -10.89 -8.36 9.79
N LEU A 70 -11.38 -7.13 9.71
CA LEU A 70 -11.41 -6.40 8.45
C LEU A 70 -10.09 -5.65 8.27
N VAL A 71 -9.53 -5.71 7.07
CA VAL A 71 -8.24 -5.14 6.69
C VAL A 71 -8.43 -4.16 5.54
N ARG A 72 -7.74 -3.04 5.59
CA ARG A 72 -7.65 -2.04 4.52
C ARG A 72 -6.19 -1.74 4.22
N LEU A 73 -5.84 -1.70 2.94
CA LEU A 73 -4.48 -1.53 2.47
C LEU A 73 -4.38 -0.25 1.65
N THR A 74 -3.41 0.59 1.97
CA THR A 74 -2.98 1.71 1.12
C THR A 74 -1.71 1.33 0.40
N TYR A 75 -1.67 1.55 -0.91
CA TYR A 75 -0.58 1.12 -1.78
C TYR A 75 -0.27 2.12 -2.88
N GLU A 76 0.97 2.11 -3.37
CA GLU A 76 1.46 3.00 -4.42
C GLU A 76 2.37 2.25 -5.39
N LYS A 77 2.75 2.87 -6.52
CA LYS A 77 3.71 2.25 -7.45
C LYS A 77 5.05 1.96 -6.74
N ASN A 78 5.66 0.81 -7.02
CA ASN A 78 6.93 0.40 -6.43
C ASN A 78 8.09 0.38 -7.46
N PRO A 79 8.53 1.53 -7.99
CA PRO A 79 9.61 1.57 -8.98
C PRO A 79 10.94 1.05 -8.41
N LYS A 80 11.11 1.14 -7.08
CA LYS A 80 12.28 0.66 -6.36
C LYS A 80 12.26 -0.84 -6.06
N LYS A 81 11.16 -1.54 -6.40
CA LYS A 81 10.98 -2.98 -6.16
C LYS A 81 11.24 -3.39 -4.71
N ILE A 82 10.88 -2.52 -3.76
CA ILE A 82 10.99 -2.79 -2.33
C ILE A 82 10.12 -4.00 -2.00
N GLY A 83 10.71 -5.04 -1.41
CA GLY A 83 9.94 -6.19 -0.95
C GLY A 83 9.04 -5.78 0.21
N TRP A 84 7.85 -6.35 0.34
CA TRP A 84 6.97 -6.09 1.47
C TRP A 84 6.20 -7.33 1.85
N LEU A 85 5.79 -7.39 3.10
CA LEU A 85 4.82 -8.36 3.59
C LEU A 85 3.96 -7.70 4.67
N PHE A 86 2.74 -8.16 4.81
CA PHE A 86 1.94 -7.87 5.99
C PHE A 86 1.45 -9.16 6.62
N THR A 87 1.14 -9.08 7.91
CA THR A 87 0.61 -10.19 8.68
C THR A 87 -0.25 -9.67 9.83
N GLY A 88 -0.97 -10.56 10.50
CA GLY A 88 -1.73 -10.24 11.70
C GLY A 88 -1.75 -11.42 12.68
N TRP A 89 -2.17 -11.15 13.92
CA TRP A 89 -2.39 -12.11 15.02
C TRP A 89 -1.26 -12.45 16.00
N PRO A 90 0.04 -12.39 15.68
CA PRO A 90 1.06 -12.80 16.62
C PRO A 90 1.36 -11.75 17.68
N ASN A 91 2.10 -12.18 18.70
CA ASN A 91 2.83 -11.32 19.61
C ASN A 91 3.81 -10.45 18.79
N LEU A 92 3.61 -9.12 18.80
CA LEU A 92 4.35 -8.18 17.96
C LEU A 92 5.89 -8.33 18.08
N PRO A 93 6.49 -8.36 19.29
CA PRO A 93 7.90 -8.65 19.47
C PRO A 93 8.40 -9.93 18.80
N GLU A 94 7.63 -11.02 18.85
CA GLU A 94 8.05 -12.31 18.28
C GLU A 94 8.08 -12.24 16.75
N ILE A 95 7.02 -11.71 16.14
CA ILE A 95 6.90 -11.62 14.69
C ILE A 95 7.90 -10.62 14.11
N GLN A 96 8.16 -9.53 14.82
CA GLN A 96 9.18 -8.56 14.46
C GLN A 96 10.54 -9.23 14.39
N ARG A 97 10.97 -9.91 15.47
CA ARG A 97 12.25 -10.64 15.49
C ARG A 97 12.33 -11.71 14.40
N LYS A 98 11.22 -12.40 14.08
CA LYS A 98 11.19 -13.40 13.01
C LYS A 98 11.52 -12.78 11.65
N TYR A 99 10.90 -11.65 11.31
CA TYR A 99 11.06 -11.02 10.01
C TYR A 99 12.33 -10.16 9.91
N GLU A 100 12.79 -9.57 11.01
CA GLU A 100 14.10 -8.91 11.08
C GLU A 100 15.24 -9.87 10.71
N ARG A 101 15.20 -11.12 11.21
CA ARG A 101 16.16 -12.16 10.80
C ARG A 101 16.10 -12.53 9.32
N GLN A 102 15.03 -12.15 8.61
CA GLN A 102 14.84 -12.37 7.18
C GLN A 102 15.13 -11.11 6.34
N GLY A 103 15.67 -10.05 6.95
CA GLY A 103 16.00 -8.79 6.29
C GLY A 103 14.81 -7.84 6.10
N TYR A 104 13.75 -8.01 6.89
CA TYR A 104 12.61 -7.10 6.88
C TYR A 104 12.62 -6.18 8.09
N LYS A 105 12.26 -4.91 7.88
CA LYS A 105 12.01 -3.94 8.95
C LYS A 105 10.53 -3.72 9.15
N LEU A 106 10.13 -3.63 10.42
CA LEU A 106 8.81 -3.19 10.80
C LEU A 106 8.65 -1.71 10.42
N VAL A 107 7.66 -1.39 9.58
CA VAL A 107 7.40 0.00 9.16
C VAL A 107 6.08 0.54 9.70
N GLN A 108 5.13 -0.34 10.02
CA GLN A 108 3.88 0.05 10.65
C GLN A 108 3.27 -1.12 11.42
N HIS A 109 2.58 -0.81 12.52
CA HIS A 109 1.62 -1.72 13.13
C HIS A 109 0.37 -0.97 13.57
N THR A 110 -0.78 -1.63 13.47
CA THR A 110 -2.06 -1.21 14.08
C THR A 110 -2.54 -2.27 15.05
N MET A 111 -3.49 -1.92 15.91
CA MET A 111 -4.10 -2.85 16.87
C MET A 111 -5.60 -2.58 16.96
N PHE A 112 -6.40 -3.65 17.02
CA PHE A 112 -7.79 -3.55 17.44
C PHE A 112 -8.04 -4.45 18.66
N ARG A 113 -8.99 -4.03 19.48
CA ARG A 113 -9.48 -4.80 20.62
C ARG A 113 -10.79 -5.45 20.21
N ARG A 114 -10.89 -6.77 20.35
CA ARG A 114 -12.16 -7.47 20.14
C ARG A 114 -13.18 -7.02 21.16
N GLU A 115 -14.38 -6.69 20.71
CA GLU A 115 -15.44 -6.21 21.60
C GLU A 115 -15.84 -7.28 22.62
N LYS A 116 -16.02 -8.52 22.16
CA LYS A 116 -16.52 -9.63 22.98
C LYS A 116 -15.52 -10.17 23.99
N THR A 117 -14.24 -10.27 23.61
CA THR A 117 -13.22 -10.96 24.43
C THR A 117 -12.21 -10.00 25.04
N GLY A 118 -12.16 -8.74 24.57
CA GLY A 118 -11.12 -7.79 24.94
C GLY A 118 -9.72 -8.13 24.40
N LEU A 119 -9.58 -9.18 23.58
CA LEU A 119 -8.31 -9.60 23.01
C LEU A 119 -7.75 -8.50 22.10
N ARG A 120 -6.48 -8.13 22.31
CA ARG A 120 -5.77 -7.17 21.47
C ARG A 120 -5.05 -7.92 20.38
N LEU A 121 -5.31 -7.50 19.14
CA LEU A 121 -4.77 -8.15 17.96
C LEU A 121 -4.10 -7.12 17.07
N TYR A 122 -2.94 -7.50 16.54
CA TYR A 122 -2.08 -6.60 15.77
C TYR A 122 -2.14 -6.94 14.28
N CYS A 123 -2.04 -5.91 13.46
CA CYS A 123 -1.80 -6.01 12.02
C CYS A 123 -0.53 -5.24 11.73
N VAL A 124 0.37 -5.86 10.97
CA VAL A 124 1.77 -5.49 10.94
C VAL A 124 2.23 -5.46 9.50
N LEU A 125 2.93 -4.40 9.11
CA LEU A 125 3.50 -4.19 7.79
C LEU A 125 5.01 -4.11 7.92
N PHE A 126 5.68 -4.88 7.06
CA PHE A 126 7.13 -4.94 6.96
C PHE A 126 7.58 -4.61 5.54
N HIS A 127 8.69 -3.90 5.42
CA HIS A 127 9.40 -3.69 4.17
C HIS A 127 10.74 -4.40 4.22
N LYS A 128 11.18 -4.93 3.09
CA LYS A 128 12.49 -5.57 2.95
C LYS A 128 13.52 -4.49 2.68
N ASP A 129 14.60 -4.54 3.45
CA ASP A 129 15.79 -3.71 3.22
C ASP A 129 16.47 -4.02 1.88
#